data_AF-A0A948ZIU8-F1
#
_entry.id   AF-A0A948ZIU8-F1
#
_cell.length_a   1.000
_cell.length_b   1.000
_cell.length_c   1.000
_cell.angle_alpha   90.00
_cell.angle_beta   90.00
_cell.angle_gamma   90.00
#
_symmetry.space_group_name_H-M   'P 1'
#
loop_
_entity.id
_entity.type
_entity.pdbx_description
1 polymer ?
#
loop_
_entity_poly.entity_id
_entity_poly.type
_entity_poly.pdbx_seq_one_letter_code
_entity_poly.pdbx_strand_id
1 'polypeptide(L)'
;GAFIYDDEYFDSLEFFEFTNIQQLELQYFDRLLDEKLNYFYSQQNYTIPWTAYIPFLGQRFNLPVSVLAQLRVDISVITERLENSIKMEGEAYYLRVYSMLREKMGLSGWRTSISRKLDIIQDLYSVYQDRLDVIHEEVLTMIVIFLIMVETLVAFLK
;
A
#
# COMPACT_ATOMS: atom_id res chain seq x y z
N GLY A 1 17.59 -54.16 21.74
CA GLY A 1 17.41 -52.72 21.96
C GLY A 1 17.84 -52.01 20.72
N ALA A 2 16.92 -51.32 20.05
CA ALA A 2 17.25 -50.41 18.96
C ALA A 2 17.00 -49.00 19.48
N PHE A 3 18.06 -48.21 19.53
CA PHE A 3 18.04 -46.81 19.92
C PHE A 3 17.97 -46.02 18.61
N ILE A 4 16.86 -45.35 18.35
CA ILE A 4 16.72 -44.43 17.22
C ILE A 4 17.09 -43.06 17.79
N TYR A 5 18.26 -42.57 17.37
CA TYR A 5 18.66 -41.19 17.52
C TYR A 5 18.20 -40.49 16.24
N ASP A 6 17.18 -39.66 16.35
CA ASP A 6 16.61 -38.93 15.22
C ASP A 6 16.93 -37.44 15.36
N ASP A 7 17.57 -36.90 14.32
CA ASP A 7 17.95 -35.50 14.16
C ASP A 7 16.73 -34.63 13.75
N GLU A 8 15.59 -35.26 13.41
CA GLU A 8 14.34 -34.62 12.96
C GLU A 8 13.67 -33.66 13.97
N TYR A 9 14.02 -33.74 15.25
CA TYR A 9 13.46 -32.82 16.25
C TYR A 9 13.99 -31.40 16.11
N PHE A 10 15.20 -31.23 15.56
CA PHE A 10 15.78 -29.91 15.31
C PHE A 10 15.08 -29.21 14.12
N ASP A 11 14.74 -29.98 13.09
CA ASP A 11 14.18 -29.48 11.83
C ASP A 11 12.71 -29.03 11.98
N SER A 12 11.93 -29.73 12.81
CA SER A 12 10.55 -29.32 13.13
C SER A 12 10.47 -28.09 14.04
N LEU A 13 11.46 -27.90 14.93
CA LEU A 13 11.57 -26.71 15.77
C LEU A 13 11.96 -25.49 14.93
N GLU A 14 12.95 -25.61 14.05
CA GLU A 14 13.39 -24.57 13.13
C GLU A 14 12.25 -24.13 12.20
N PHE A 15 11.46 -25.09 11.69
CA PHE A 15 10.27 -24.80 10.89
C PHE A 15 9.16 -24.06 11.68
N PHE A 16 8.97 -24.41 12.95
CA PHE A 16 8.03 -23.70 13.82
C PHE A 16 8.49 -22.28 14.13
N GLU A 17 9.78 -22.09 14.42
CA GLU A 17 10.40 -20.76 14.61
C GLU A 17 10.25 -19.91 13.34
N PHE A 18 10.53 -20.46 12.17
CA PHE A 18 10.34 -19.79 10.88
C PHE A 18 8.88 -19.35 10.67
N THR A 19 7.92 -20.23 10.94
CA THR A 19 6.49 -19.89 10.79
C THR A 19 6.06 -18.81 11.77
N ASN A 20 6.61 -18.81 12.99
CA ASN A 20 6.33 -17.81 14.01
C ASN A 20 6.90 -16.43 13.62
N ILE A 21 8.11 -16.39 13.06
CA ILE A 21 8.72 -15.16 12.52
C ILE A 21 7.83 -14.57 11.41
N GLN A 22 7.36 -15.41 10.47
CA GLN A 22 6.44 -14.95 9.43
C GLN A 22 5.13 -14.38 9.98
N GLN A 23 4.59 -14.97 11.04
CA GLN A 23 3.40 -14.44 11.70
C GLN A 23 3.66 -13.05 12.30
N LEU A 24 4.80 -12.87 12.97
CA LEU A 24 5.19 -11.60 13.56
C LEU A 24 5.41 -10.51 12.50
N GLU A 25 6.00 -10.86 11.35
CA GLU A 25 6.15 -9.94 10.22
C GLU A 25 4.79 -9.47 9.68
N LEU A 26 3.84 -10.39 9.46
CA LEU A 26 2.49 -10.02 9.01
C LEU A 26 1.78 -9.10 10.03
N GLN A 27 1.89 -9.40 11.33
CA GLN A 27 1.33 -8.53 12.37
C GLN A 27 2.03 -7.17 12.46
N TYR A 28 3.33 -7.11 12.17
CA TYR A 28 4.06 -5.86 12.07
C TYR A 28 3.56 -5.02 10.89
N PHE A 29 3.43 -5.61 9.70
CA PHE A 29 2.91 -4.90 8.53
C PHE A 29 1.47 -4.45 8.69
N ASP A 30 0.61 -5.27 9.28
CA ASP A 30 -0.78 -4.92 9.54
C ASP A 30 -0.90 -3.67 10.46
N ARG A 31 -0.09 -3.61 11.54
CA ARG A 31 -0.01 -2.46 12.44
C ARG A 31 0.60 -1.23 11.79
N LEU A 32 1.67 -1.40 11.01
CA LEU A 32 2.30 -0.30 10.28
C LEU A 32 1.32 0.34 9.29
N LEU A 33 0.57 -0.49 8.55
CA LEU A 33 -0.47 -0.02 7.64
C LEU A 33 -1.58 0.71 8.38
N ASP A 34 -2.03 0.21 9.53
CA ASP A 34 -3.04 0.89 10.35
C ASP A 34 -2.55 2.23 10.89
N GLU A 35 -1.32 2.31 11.39
CA GLU A 35 -0.74 3.56 11.89
C GLU A 35 -0.67 4.60 10.77
N LYS A 36 -0.23 4.19 9.58
CA LYS A 36 -0.16 5.08 8.41
C LYS A 36 -1.56 5.47 7.96
N LEU A 37 -2.49 4.54 7.79
CA LEU A 37 -3.88 4.88 7.45
C LEU A 37 -4.49 5.84 8.47
N ASN A 38 -4.30 5.62 9.77
CA ASN A 38 -4.80 6.50 10.82
C ASN A 38 -4.12 7.87 10.81
N TYR A 39 -2.81 7.94 10.59
CA TYR A 39 -2.12 9.20 10.35
C TYR A 39 -2.78 9.94 9.18
N PHE A 40 -3.06 9.21 8.09
CA PHE A 40 -3.71 9.81 6.94
C PHE A 40 -5.14 10.27 7.25
N TYR A 41 -5.98 9.46 7.88
CA TYR A 41 -7.36 9.83 8.25
C TYR A 41 -7.44 10.94 9.31
N SER A 42 -6.51 10.97 10.26
CA SER A 42 -6.48 11.97 11.36
C SER A 42 -6.05 13.36 10.89
N GLN A 43 -5.31 13.45 9.77
CA GLN A 43 -5.18 14.71 9.02
C GLN A 43 -6.49 15.02 8.30
N GLN A 44 -7.54 15.37 9.06
CA GLN A 44 -8.84 15.82 8.55
C GLN A 44 -8.77 17.10 7.68
N ASN A 45 -7.60 17.74 7.61
CA ASN A 45 -7.35 18.93 6.80
C ASN A 45 -6.31 18.64 5.72
N TYR A 46 -6.61 17.76 4.76
CA TYR A 46 -5.91 17.81 3.47
C TYR A 46 -6.37 19.05 2.72
N THR A 47 -5.88 20.19 3.14
CA THR A 47 -5.89 21.37 2.30
C THR A 47 -5.01 21.03 1.11
N ILE A 48 -5.63 20.91 -0.06
CA ILE A 48 -4.91 20.83 -1.31
C ILE A 48 -3.97 22.04 -1.33
N PRO A 49 -2.65 21.84 -1.33
CA PRO A 49 -1.72 22.96 -1.23
C PRO A 49 -1.98 23.88 -2.41
N TRP A 50 -1.89 25.19 -2.19
CA TRP A 50 -2.09 26.21 -3.22
C TRP A 50 -1.25 25.96 -4.50
N THR A 51 -0.12 25.28 -4.35
CA THR A 51 0.75 24.85 -5.46
C THR A 51 0.13 23.78 -6.36
N ALA A 52 -0.84 23.00 -5.88
CA ALA A 52 -1.58 22.01 -6.70
C ALA A 52 -2.59 22.68 -7.66
N TYR A 53 -2.87 23.97 -7.48
CA TYR A 53 -3.65 24.76 -8.44
C TYR A 53 -2.78 25.30 -9.59
N ILE A 54 -1.45 25.14 -9.53
CA ILE A 54 -0.55 25.57 -10.59
C ILE A 54 -0.35 24.41 -11.57
N PRO A 55 -0.87 24.51 -12.81
CA PRO A 55 -0.62 23.49 -13.83
C PRO A 55 0.89 23.33 -14.05
N PHE A 56 1.34 22.10 -14.30
CA PHE A 56 2.75 21.69 -14.49
C PHE A 56 3.66 21.69 -13.25
N LEU A 57 3.30 22.35 -12.13
CA LEU A 57 4.03 22.23 -10.85
C LEU A 57 3.51 21.10 -9.96
N GLY A 58 2.20 20.79 -10.03
CA GLY A 58 1.56 19.74 -9.23
C GLY A 58 2.17 18.35 -9.39
N GLN A 59 2.66 17.99 -10.60
CA GLN A 59 3.33 16.70 -10.86
C GLN A 59 4.67 16.53 -10.15
N ARG A 60 5.31 17.60 -9.67
CA ARG A 60 6.62 17.54 -9.00
C ARG A 60 6.52 17.55 -7.47
N PHE A 61 5.33 17.79 -6.91
CA PHE A 61 5.16 17.76 -5.46
C PHE A 61 4.80 16.35 -5.01
N ASN A 62 5.54 15.87 -4.00
CA ASN A 62 5.20 14.68 -3.24
C ASN A 62 3.86 14.92 -2.54
N LEU A 63 2.76 14.58 -3.22
CA LEU A 63 1.46 14.48 -2.59
C LEU A 63 1.60 13.57 -1.37
N PRO A 64 0.98 13.86 -0.23
CA PRO A 64 1.02 12.96 0.92
C PRO A 64 0.70 11.52 0.51
N VAL A 65 -0.25 11.33 -0.40
CA VAL A 65 -0.69 10.03 -0.91
C VAL A 65 0.39 9.29 -1.74
N SER A 66 1.42 9.96 -2.27
CA SER A 66 2.54 9.29 -2.94
C SER A 66 3.37 8.43 -1.98
N VAL A 67 3.47 8.83 -0.71
CA VAL A 67 4.14 8.05 0.35
C VAL A 67 3.37 6.76 0.63
N LEU A 68 2.02 6.79 0.58
CA LEU A 68 1.19 5.59 0.71
C LEU A 68 1.37 4.64 -0.50
N ALA A 69 1.48 5.19 -1.70
CA ALA A 69 1.72 4.40 -2.90
C ALA A 69 3.09 3.70 -2.85
N GLN A 70 4.13 4.37 -2.35
CA GLN A 70 5.45 3.77 -2.18
C GLN A 70 5.44 2.66 -1.12
N LEU A 71 4.81 2.91 0.02
CA LEU A 71 4.64 1.91 1.09
C LEU A 71 3.90 0.65 0.59
N ARG A 72 2.91 0.82 -0.28
CA ARG A 72 2.21 -0.31 -0.94
C ARG A 72 3.17 -1.16 -1.75
N VAL A 73 4.00 -0.54 -2.60
CA VAL A 73 4.96 -1.27 -3.44
C VAL A 73 5.91 -2.08 -2.57
N ASP A 74 6.45 -1.47 -1.51
CA ASP A 74 7.38 -2.13 -0.60
C ASP A 74 6.74 -3.34 0.11
N ILE A 75 5.53 -3.17 0.64
CA ILE A 75 4.81 -4.26 1.35
C ILE A 75 4.37 -5.36 0.39
N SER A 76 3.94 -5.02 -0.83
CA SER A 76 3.54 -6.01 -1.83
C SER A 76 4.71 -6.91 -2.23
N VAL A 77 5.89 -6.32 -2.47
CA VAL A 77 7.11 -7.07 -2.81
C VAL A 77 7.54 -7.99 -1.67
N ILE A 78 7.45 -7.53 -0.42
CA ILE A 78 7.83 -8.35 0.75
C ILE A 78 6.84 -9.51 0.92
N THR A 79 5.54 -9.27 0.77
CA THR A 79 4.51 -10.31 0.91
C THR A 79 4.62 -11.38 -0.17
N GLU A 80 4.96 -10.99 -1.41
CA GLU A 80 5.16 -11.93 -2.52
C GLU A 80 6.42 -12.79 -2.32
N ARG A 81 7.52 -12.19 -1.85
CA ARG A 81 8.74 -12.92 -1.51
C ARG A 81 8.50 -13.96 -0.41
N LEU A 82 7.74 -13.60 0.62
CA LEU A 82 7.35 -14.49 1.70
C LEU A 82 6.54 -15.69 1.19
N GLU A 83 5.68 -15.50 0.19
CA GLU A 83 4.91 -16.58 -0.41
C GLU A 83 5.75 -17.50 -1.30
N ASN A 84 6.74 -16.94 -2.00
CA ASN A 84 7.57 -17.69 -2.94
C ASN A 84 8.64 -18.54 -2.24
N SER A 85 9.23 -18.09 -1.13
CA SER A 85 10.23 -18.89 -0.39
C SER A 85 9.67 -20.24 0.04
N ILE A 86 8.45 -20.26 0.58
CA ILE A 86 7.79 -21.48 1.09
C ILE A 86 7.47 -22.48 -0.04
N LYS A 87 7.12 -21.97 -1.23
CA LYS A 87 6.82 -22.82 -2.40
C LYS A 87 8.09 -23.42 -3.02
N MET A 88 9.22 -22.74 -2.86
CA MET A 88 10.48 -23.12 -3.48
C MET A 88 11.28 -24.11 -2.63
N GLU A 89 10.99 -24.21 -1.33
CA GLU A 89 11.71 -25.05 -0.37
C GLU A 89 11.06 -26.42 -0.05
N GLY A 90 9.79 -26.67 -0.40
CA GLY A 90 9.03 -27.75 0.26
C GLY A 90 8.74 -29.04 -0.52
N GLU A 91 9.32 -30.16 -0.09
CA GLU A 91 8.77 -31.51 -0.30
C GLU A 91 7.35 -31.66 0.30
N ALA A 92 6.60 -32.69 -0.10
CA ALA A 92 5.16 -32.85 0.21
C ALA A 92 4.80 -32.86 1.71
N TYR A 93 5.74 -33.22 2.59
CA TYR A 93 5.56 -33.19 4.05
C TYR A 93 5.50 -31.75 4.60
N TYR A 94 6.45 -30.89 4.20
CA TYR A 94 6.51 -29.49 4.65
C TYR A 94 5.29 -28.68 4.19
N LEU A 95 4.79 -28.90 2.96
CA LEU A 95 3.57 -28.27 2.47
C LEU A 95 2.34 -28.61 3.34
N ARG A 96 2.28 -29.84 3.86
CA ARG A 96 1.18 -30.32 4.70
C ARG A 96 1.26 -29.71 6.11
N VAL A 97 2.43 -29.70 6.75
CA VAL A 97 2.61 -29.08 8.08
C VAL A 97 2.41 -27.55 8.00
N TYR A 98 2.91 -26.91 6.94
CA TYR A 98 2.67 -25.48 6.67
C TYR A 98 1.17 -25.17 6.56
N SER A 99 0.40 -25.97 5.81
CA SER A 99 -1.03 -25.74 5.64
C SER A 99 -1.81 -25.81 6.96
N MET A 100 -1.45 -26.75 7.84
CA MET A 100 -2.06 -26.88 9.17
C MET A 100 -1.71 -25.71 10.09
N LEU A 101 -0.46 -25.25 10.09
CA LEU A 101 -0.06 -24.07 10.88
C LEU A 101 -0.73 -22.80 10.36
N ARG A 102 -0.88 -22.64 9.04
CA ARG A 102 -1.57 -21.50 8.43
C ARG A 102 -3.01 -21.36 8.90
N GLU A 103 -3.71 -22.49 8.99
CA GLU A 103 -5.10 -22.54 9.46
C GLU A 103 -5.18 -22.27 10.97
N LYS A 104 -4.30 -22.88 11.77
CA LYS A 104 -4.32 -22.77 13.23
C LYS A 104 -3.83 -21.42 13.75
N MET A 105 -2.90 -20.76 13.05
CA MET A 105 -2.28 -19.49 13.44
C MET A 105 -2.98 -18.25 12.84
N GLY A 106 -4.04 -18.45 12.05
CA GLY A 106 -4.82 -17.34 11.48
C GLY A 106 -4.07 -16.49 10.45
N LEU A 107 -2.99 -17.02 9.86
CA LEU A 107 -2.13 -16.32 8.89
C LEU A 107 -2.92 -15.83 7.67
N SER A 108 -4.00 -16.52 7.29
CA SER A 108 -4.90 -16.10 6.20
C SER A 108 -5.72 -14.85 6.54
N GLY A 109 -6.07 -14.66 7.82
CA GLY A 109 -6.84 -13.52 8.30
C GLY A 109 -6.02 -12.23 8.23
N TRP A 110 -4.80 -12.25 8.73
CA TRP A 110 -3.85 -11.13 8.64
C TRP A 110 -3.56 -10.77 7.19
N ARG A 111 -3.34 -11.76 6.32
CA ARG A 111 -3.13 -11.52 4.89
C ARG A 111 -4.33 -10.83 4.22
N THR A 112 -5.53 -11.26 4.57
CA THR A 112 -6.77 -10.65 4.04
C THR A 112 -6.94 -9.21 4.54
N SER A 113 -6.61 -8.95 5.81
CA SER A 113 -6.59 -7.60 6.39
C SER A 113 -5.62 -6.68 5.66
N ILE A 114 -4.37 -7.12 5.47
CA ILE A 114 -3.34 -6.38 4.73
C ILE A 114 -3.81 -6.08 3.31
N SER A 115 -4.30 -7.09 2.57
CA SER A 115 -4.79 -6.90 1.20
C SER A 115 -5.88 -5.82 1.13
N ARG A 116 -6.88 -5.89 2.02
CA ARG A 116 -7.96 -4.88 2.06
C ARG A 116 -7.42 -3.47 2.36
N LYS A 117 -6.44 -3.35 3.27
CA LYS A 117 -5.81 -2.06 3.59
C LYS A 117 -5.04 -1.50 2.39
N LEU A 118 -4.36 -2.36 1.63
CA LEU A 118 -3.67 -1.97 0.40
C LEU A 118 -4.65 -1.53 -0.70
N ASP A 119 -5.82 -2.17 -0.80
CA ASP A 119 -6.89 -1.78 -1.74
C ASP A 119 -7.46 -0.39 -1.37
N ILE A 120 -7.73 -0.14 -0.09
CA ILE A 120 -8.17 1.19 0.41
C ILE A 120 -7.14 2.27 0.06
N ILE A 121 -5.84 1.97 0.22
CA ILE A 121 -4.76 2.89 -0.16
C ILE A 121 -4.80 3.21 -1.66
N GLN A 122 -5.07 2.22 -2.51
CA GLN A 122 -5.19 2.42 -3.95
C GLN A 122 -6.40 3.30 -4.31
N ASP A 123 -7.55 3.05 -3.69
CA ASP A 123 -8.76 3.83 -3.92
C ASP A 123 -8.55 5.30 -3.52
N LEU A 124 -7.91 5.53 -2.38
CA LEU A 124 -7.54 6.88 -1.93
C LEU A 124 -6.63 7.58 -2.95
N TYR A 125 -5.63 6.88 -3.50
CA TYR A 125 -4.78 7.44 -4.54
C TYR A 125 -5.57 7.85 -5.79
N SER A 126 -6.46 6.98 -6.27
CA SER A 126 -7.30 7.28 -7.44
C SER A 126 -8.16 8.51 -7.21
N VAL A 127 -8.85 8.59 -6.07
CA VAL A 127 -9.72 9.73 -5.74
C VAL A 127 -8.93 11.05 -5.65
N TYR A 128 -7.71 11.02 -5.11
CA TYR A 128 -6.85 12.20 -5.07
C TYR A 128 -6.38 12.62 -6.45
N GLN A 129 -6.00 11.66 -7.30
CA GLN A 129 -5.56 11.93 -8.65
C GLN A 129 -6.70 12.55 -9.49
N ASP A 130 -7.89 11.96 -9.44
CA ASP A 130 -9.09 12.46 -10.12
C ASP A 130 -9.41 13.90 -9.70
N ARG A 131 -9.28 14.21 -8.42
CA ARG A 131 -9.54 15.56 -7.91
C ARG A 131 -8.53 16.59 -8.40
N LEU A 132 -7.26 16.21 -8.56
CA LEU A 132 -6.25 17.09 -9.14
C LEU A 132 -6.51 17.35 -10.62
N ASP A 133 -6.91 16.32 -11.36
CA ASP A 133 -7.24 16.46 -12.78
C ASP A 133 -8.43 17.41 -12.98
N VAL A 134 -9.48 17.29 -12.15
CA VAL A 134 -10.62 18.24 -12.15
C VAL A 134 -10.17 19.66 -11.82
N ILE A 135 -9.32 19.86 -10.80
CA ILE A 135 -8.82 21.20 -10.44
C ILE A 135 -8.02 21.80 -11.59
N HIS A 136 -7.16 21.02 -12.23
CA HIS A 136 -6.39 21.48 -13.37
C HIS A 136 -7.30 21.88 -14.55
N GLU A 137 -8.37 21.13 -14.81
CA GLU A 137 -9.37 21.45 -15.83
C GLU A 137 -10.15 22.73 -15.50
N GLU A 138 -10.60 22.89 -14.25
CA GLU A 138 -11.29 24.09 -13.77
C GLU A 138 -10.39 25.33 -13.85
N VAL A 139 -9.12 25.23 -13.43
CA VAL A 139 -8.15 26.33 -13.51
C VAL A 139 -7.89 26.72 -14.96
N LEU A 140 -7.70 25.74 -15.86
CA LEU A 140 -7.49 26.02 -17.28
C LEU A 140 -8.72 26.71 -17.89
N THR A 141 -9.92 26.26 -17.52
CA THR A 141 -11.18 26.88 -17.94
C THR A 141 -11.27 28.33 -17.47
N MET A 142 -10.93 28.61 -16.20
CA MET A 142 -10.93 29.96 -15.65
C MET A 142 -9.92 30.87 -16.35
N ILE A 143 -8.72 30.37 -16.67
CA ILE A 143 -7.70 31.10 -17.43
C ILE A 143 -8.21 31.46 -18.82
N VAL A 144 -8.82 30.52 -19.54
CA VAL A 144 -9.37 30.76 -20.89
C VAL A 144 -10.49 31.81 -20.85
N ILE A 145 -11.44 31.69 -19.92
CA ILE A 145 -12.52 32.67 -19.75
C ILE A 145 -11.94 34.06 -19.45
N PHE A 146 -10.95 34.15 -18.56
CA PHE A 146 -10.30 35.41 -18.23
C PHE A 146 -9.59 36.04 -19.43
N LEU A 147 -8.86 35.25 -20.23
CA LEU A 147 -8.20 35.72 -21.45
C LEU A 147 -9.20 36.29 -22.45
N ILE A 148 -10.31 35.58 -22.70
CA ILE A 148 -11.38 36.04 -23.59
C ILE A 148 -12.03 37.33 -23.08
N MET A 149 -12.26 37.42 -21.76
CA MET A 149 -12.83 38.62 -21.14
C MET A 149 -11.94 39.84 -21.34
N VAL A 150 -10.62 39.68 -21.14
CA VAL A 150 -9.64 40.75 -21.35
C VAL A 150 -9.58 41.16 -22.82
N GLU A 151 -9.51 40.19 -23.74
CA GLU A 151 -9.49 40.46 -25.18
C GLU A 151 -10.74 41.23 -25.62
N THR A 152 -11.92 40.83 -25.13
CA THR A 152 -13.20 41.49 -25.42
C THR A 152 -13.24 42.93 -24.89
N LEU A 153 -12.75 43.16 -23.66
CA LEU A 153 -12.65 44.50 -23.07
C LEU A 153 -11.71 45.40 -23.88
N VAL A 154 -10.54 44.90 -24.26
CA VAL A 154 -9.58 45.64 -25.09
C VAL A 154 -10.16 45.95 -26.47
N ALA A 155 -10.86 44.99 -27.08
CA ALA A 155 -11.53 45.19 -28.36
C ALA A 155 -12.66 46.23 -28.29
N PHE A 156 -13.34 46.36 -27.15
CA PHE A 156 -14.39 47.36 -26.94
C PHE A 156 -13.85 48.76 -26.61
N LEU A 157 -12.67 48.84 -25.97
CA LEU A 157 -12.00 50.10 -25.64
C LEU A 157 -11.24 50.71 -26.84
N LYS A 158 -10.98 49.92 -27.89
CA LYS A 158 -10.28 50.32 -29.11
C LYS A 158 -11.27 50.71 -30.21
#